data_AF-A0A1G3KKL7-F1
#
_entry.id   AF-A0A1G3KKL7-F1
#
_cell.length_a   1.000
_cell.length_b   1.000
_cell.length_c   1.000
_cell.angle_alpha   90.00
_cell.angle_beta   90.00
_cell.angle_gamma   90.00
#
_symmetry.space_group_name_H-M   'P 1'
#
loop_
_entity.id
_entity.type
_entity.pdbx_description
1 polymer ?
#
loop_
_entity_poly.entity_id
_entity_poly.type
_entity_poly.pdbx_seq_one_letter_code
_entity_poly.pdbx_strand_id
1 'polypeptide(L)'
;MKKYLVVLIILFLTMSVFAASKKDIPKNVKIIYQVAGQNTISTTVIDLENNEIVIITYQYDGMLGGVIRTGWIVNPNEYQTISGTKE
;
A
#
# COMPACT_ATOMS: atom_id res chain seq x y z
N MET A 1 41.70 -18.53 0.83
CA MET A 1 40.68 -18.32 -0.22
C MET A 1 39.37 -19.07 0.02
N LYS A 2 39.37 -20.39 0.23
CA LYS A 2 38.12 -21.18 0.42
C LYS A 2 37.20 -20.70 1.57
N LYS A 3 37.76 -20.25 2.70
CA LYS A 3 36.97 -19.76 3.85
C LYS A 3 36.18 -18.49 3.54
N TYR A 4 36.77 -17.56 2.78
CA TYR A 4 36.10 -16.32 2.37
C TYR A 4 35.00 -16.57 1.32
N LEU A 5 35.20 -17.57 0.45
CA LEU A 5 34.17 -18.00 -0.51
C LEU A 5 32.92 -18.54 0.20
N VAL A 6 33.11 -19.35 1.25
CA VAL A 6 32.00 -19.89 2.05
C VAL A 6 31.24 -18.77 2.78
N VAL A 7 31.96 -17.80 3.36
CA VAL A 7 31.34 -16.63 4.00
C VAL A 7 30.54 -15.79 3.00
N LEU A 8 31.07 -15.59 1.79
CA LEU A 8 30.39 -14.84 0.73
C LEU A 8 29.08 -15.54 0.28
N ILE A 9 29.11 -16.87 0.13
CA ILE A 9 27.93 -17.67 -0.25
C ILE A 9 26.85 -17.58 0.84
N ILE A 10 27.23 -17.67 2.12
CA ILE A 10 26.29 -17.51 3.23
C ILE A 10 25.68 -16.09 3.22
N LEU A 11 26.48 -15.06 2.95
CA LEU A 11 26.00 -13.68 2.87
C LEU A 11 24.93 -13.52 1.76
N PHE A 12 25.20 -14.04 0.56
CA PHE A 12 24.26 -14.00 -0.56
C PHE A 12 22.97 -14.78 -0.30
N LEU A 13 23.04 -15.92 0.40
CA LEU A 13 21.87 -16.72 0.76
C LEU A 13 20.97 -16.06 1.81
N THR A 14 21.51 -15.15 2.64
CA THR A 14 20.70 -14.43 3.65
C THR A 14 19.93 -13.24 3.07
N MET A 15 20.30 -12.72 1.90
CA MET A 15 19.60 -11.56 1.32
C MET A 15 18.28 -11.92 0.61
N SER A 16 18.05 -13.20 0.30
CA SER A 16 16.85 -13.66 -0.44
C SER A 16 15.59 -13.84 0.43
N VAL A 17 15.63 -13.49 1.73
CA VAL A 17 14.47 -13.67 2.64
C VAL A 17 13.49 -12.48 2.60
N PHE A 18 13.80 -11.38 1.91
CA PHE A 18 12.85 -10.27 1.71
C PHE A 18 11.91 -10.49 0.51
N ALA A 19 11.53 -11.74 0.24
CA ALA A 19 10.64 -12.08 -0.85
C ALA A 19 9.17 -11.89 -0.45
N ALA A 20 8.53 -10.94 -1.13
CA ALA A 20 7.12 -10.57 -1.09
C ALA A 20 6.59 -10.08 0.27
N SER A 21 6.65 -8.76 0.50
CA SER A 21 5.70 -8.15 1.42
C SER A 21 4.30 -8.45 0.89
N LYS A 22 3.54 -9.25 1.63
CA LYS A 22 2.11 -9.39 1.40
C LYS A 22 1.56 -7.97 1.53
N LYS A 23 1.19 -7.34 0.41
CA LYS A 23 0.66 -5.98 0.41
C LYS A 23 -0.57 -6.00 1.33
N ASP A 24 -0.48 -5.33 2.46
CA ASP A 24 -1.49 -5.33 3.51
C ASP A 24 -2.62 -4.37 3.11
N ILE A 25 -3.46 -4.85 2.19
CA ILE A 25 -4.62 -4.11 1.70
C ILE A 25 -5.72 -4.25 2.77
N PRO A 26 -6.19 -3.15 3.37
CA PRO A 26 -7.30 -3.21 4.31
C PRO A 26 -8.58 -3.66 3.61
N LYS A 27 -9.34 -4.55 4.25
CA LYS A 27 -10.57 -5.14 3.68
C LYS A 27 -11.83 -4.36 4.06
N ASN A 28 -11.84 -3.79 5.25
CA ASN A 28 -12.95 -3.02 5.78
C ASN A 28 -12.60 -1.54 5.77
N VAL A 29 -13.04 -0.83 4.72
CA VAL A 29 -12.59 0.54 4.47
C VAL A 29 -13.73 1.49 4.20
N LYS A 30 -13.53 2.76 4.54
CA LYS A 30 -14.34 3.89 4.08
C LYS A 30 -13.55 4.70 3.06
N ILE A 31 -14.04 4.80 1.83
CA ILE A 31 -13.41 5.63 0.80
C ILE A 31 -13.67 7.10 1.13
N ILE A 32 -12.62 7.91 1.18
CA ILE A 32 -12.73 9.35 1.45
C ILE A 32 -12.47 10.19 0.21
N TYR A 33 -11.57 9.74 -0.66
CA TYR A 33 -11.19 10.45 -1.87
C TYR A 33 -10.62 9.50 -2.91
N GLN A 34 -10.78 9.84 -4.19
CA GLN A 34 -10.18 9.12 -5.30
C GLN A 34 -9.70 10.11 -6.36
N VAL A 35 -8.50 9.87 -6.88
CA VAL A 35 -7.93 10.61 -8.01
C VAL A 35 -7.50 9.65 -9.10
N ALA A 36 -7.83 9.98 -10.34
CA ALA A 36 -7.37 9.28 -11.53
C ALA A 36 -6.27 10.10 -12.21
N GLY A 37 -5.14 9.45 -12.48
CA GLY A 37 -4.09 9.94 -13.37
C GLY A 37 -4.10 9.16 -14.68
N GLN A 38 -3.16 9.47 -15.58
CA GLN A 38 -3.13 8.90 -16.94
C GLN A 38 -3.12 7.37 -16.98
N ASN A 39 -2.40 6.72 -16.04
CA ASN A 39 -2.24 5.26 -16.01
C ASN A 39 -2.54 4.65 -14.63
N THR A 40 -3.03 5.44 -13.68
CA THR A 40 -3.20 4.99 -12.29
C THR A 40 -4.43 5.60 -11.66
N ILE A 41 -5.05 4.87 -10.74
CA ILE A 41 -6.09 5.38 -9.84
C ILE A 41 -5.54 5.29 -8.43
N SER A 42 -5.53 6.39 -7.68
CA SER A 42 -5.20 6.37 -6.26
C SER A 42 -6.44 6.66 -5.44
N THR A 43 -6.75 5.75 -4.52
CA THR A 43 -7.91 5.82 -3.64
C THR A 43 -7.39 6.00 -2.22
N THR A 44 -7.74 7.12 -1.60
CA THR A 44 -7.51 7.35 -0.19
C THR A 44 -8.69 6.78 0.57
N VAL A 45 -8.41 5.91 1.53
CA VAL A 45 -9.39 5.23 2.35
C VAL A 45 -9.04 5.39 3.83
N ILE A 46 -10.02 5.18 4.69
CA ILE A 46 -9.83 4.94 6.12
C ILE A 46 -10.01 3.44 6.34
N ASP A 47 -8.98 2.76 6.81
CA ASP A 47 -9.07 1.41 7.35
C ASP A 47 -9.86 1.46 8.67
N LEU A 48 -11.05 0.87 8.68
CA LEU A 48 -11.96 0.91 9.81
C LEU A 48 -11.56 -0.03 10.95
N GLU A 49 -10.66 -0.98 10.72
CA GLU A 49 -10.12 -1.84 11.77
C GLU A 49 -9.08 -1.10 12.61
N ASN A 50 -8.28 -0.25 11.96
CA ASN A 50 -7.17 0.47 12.59
C ASN A 50 -7.45 1.97 12.76
N ASN A 51 -8.58 2.47 12.26
CA ASN A 51 -8.91 3.89 12.18
C ASN A 51 -7.81 4.71 11.50
N GLU A 52 -7.16 4.16 10.48
CA GLU A 52 -5.98 4.73 9.84
C GLU A 52 -6.26 5.15 8.40
N ILE A 53 -5.72 6.29 7.95
CA ILE A 53 -5.71 6.63 6.53
C ILE A 53 -4.72 5.75 5.77
N VAL A 54 -5.18 5.13 4.69
CA VAL A 54 -4.40 4.29 3.79
C VAL A 54 -4.60 4.78 2.36
N ILE A 55 -3.52 4.83 1.58
CA ILE A 55 -3.57 5.15 0.15
C ILE A 55 -3.35 3.87 -0.63
N ILE A 56 -4.32 3.53 -1.49
CA ILE A 56 -4.26 2.36 -2.35
C ILE A 56 -4.16 2.84 -3.79
N THR A 57 -3.12 2.43 -4.50
CA THR A 57 -2.91 2.78 -5.91
C THR A 57 -3.08 1.56 -6.78
N TYR A 58 -3.97 1.68 -7.77
CA TYR A 58 -4.17 0.72 -8.85
C TYR A 58 -3.60 1.27 -10.15
N GLN A 59 -3.07 0.38 -10.99
CA GLN A 59 -2.72 0.65 -12.38
C GLN A 59 -3.98 0.59 -13.25
N TYR A 60 -3.93 1.14 -14.47
CA TYR A 60 -5.09 1.19 -15.37
C TYR A 60 -5.66 -0.20 -15.73
N ASP A 61 -4.81 -1.23 -15.72
CA ASP A 61 -5.17 -2.63 -15.97
C ASP A 61 -5.83 -3.31 -14.75
N GLY A 62 -6.07 -2.55 -13.67
CA GLY A 62 -6.65 -3.02 -12.43
C GLY A 62 -5.64 -3.68 -11.48
N MET A 63 -4.36 -3.78 -11.86
CA MET A 63 -3.35 -4.35 -10.97
C MET A 63 -3.02 -3.43 -9.81
N LEU A 64 -2.77 -4.00 -8.63
CA LEU A 64 -2.36 -3.24 -7.45
C LEU A 64 -0.94 -2.68 -7.62
N GLY A 65 -0.84 -1.38 -7.85
CA GLY A 65 0.40 -0.62 -7.87
C GLY A 65 1.06 -0.56 -6.49
N GLY A 66 0.30 -0.24 -5.44
CA GLY A 66 0.85 -0.10 -4.09
C GLY A 66 -0.18 0.16 -3.01
N VAL A 67 0.25 -0.05 -1.76
CA VAL A 67 -0.48 0.31 -0.54
C VAL A 67 0.45 1.09 0.36
N ILE A 68 0.03 2.27 0.81
CA ILE A 68 0.77 3.12 1.75
C ILE A 68 -0.07 3.27 3.00
N ARG A 69 0.41 2.71 4.12
CA ARG A 69 -0.12 2.97 5.47
C ARG A 69 0.50 4.26 5.97
N THR A 70 -0.31 5.29 6.21
CA THR A 70 0.19 6.66 6.45
C THR A 70 0.58 6.90 7.90
N GLY A 71 0.14 6.06 8.83
CA GLY A 71 0.23 6.28 10.27
C GLY A 71 -0.74 7.33 10.81
N TRP A 72 -1.59 7.93 9.98
CA TRP A 72 -2.56 8.93 10.41
C TRP A 72 -3.83 8.28 10.93
N ILE A 73 -3.97 8.30 12.26
CA ILE A 73 -5.15 7.79 12.96
C ILE A 73 -6.22 8.88 13.02
N VAL A 74 -7.44 8.53 12.63
CA VAL A 74 -8.56 9.47 12.46
C VAL A 74 -9.86 8.86 12.96
N ASN A 75 -10.83 9.70 13.33
CA ASN A 75 -12.19 9.25 13.57
C ASN A 75 -12.94 9.10 12.23
N PRO A 76 -13.36 7.88 11.82
CA PRO A 76 -13.99 7.69 10.53
C PRO A 76 -15.27 8.50 10.31
N ASN A 77 -15.96 8.89 11.40
CA ASN A 77 -17.24 9.61 11.35
C ASN A 77 -17.07 11.09 10.98
N GLU A 78 -15.88 11.65 11.13
CA GLU A 78 -15.59 13.06 10.82
C GLU A 78 -15.35 13.31 9.32
N TYR A 79 -15.15 12.24 8.54
CA TYR A 79 -14.85 12.32 7.13
C TYR A 79 -16.09 11.98 6.30
N GLN A 80 -16.38 12.79 5.28
CA GLN A 80 -17.38 12.46 4.27
C GLN A 80 -16.67 12.03 2.99
N THR A 81 -17.26 11.08 2.27
CA THR A 81 -16.78 10.71 0.93
C THR A 81 -17.07 11.88 0.00
N ILE A 82 -16.03 12.54 -0.49
CA ILE A 82 -16.20 13.59 -1.49
C ILE A 82 -16.36 12.90 -2.84
N SER A 83 -17.60 12.82 -3.33
CA SER A 83 -17.86 12.35 -4.69
C SER A 83 -17.44 13.42 -5.68
N GLY A 84 -16.45 13.11 -6.53
CA GLY A 84 -16.07 13.99 -7.64
C GLY A 84 -17.20 14.03 -8.66
N THR A 85 -18.19 14.92 -8.46
CA THR A 85 -19.25 15.17 -9.44
C THR A 85 -18.95 16.43 -10.23
N LYS A 86 -18.58 16.20 -11.49
CA LYS A 86 -18.86 16.95 -12.73
C LYS A 86 -18.56 18.45 -12.71
N GLU A 87 -17.39 18.81 -13.25
CA GLU A 87 -17.32 19.96 -14.15
C GLU A 87 -18.10 19.67 -15.44
#